data_AF-A0AAV3M3A3-F1
#
_entry.id   AF-A0AAV3M3A3-F1
#
_cell.length_a   1.000
_cell.length_b   1.000
_cell.length_c   1.000
_cell.angle_alpha   90.00
_cell.angle_beta   90.00
_cell.angle_gamma   90.00
#
_symmetry.space_group_name_H-M   'P 1'
#
loop_
_entity.id
_entity.type
_entity.pdbx_description
1 polymer ?
#
loop_
_entity_poly.entity_id
_entity_poly.type
_entity_poly.pdbx_seq_one_letter_code
_entity_poly.pdbx_strand_id
1 'polypeptide(L)' 'MMKKLSVLLLGCFVTANAYSAISMDRTRIIYNGDSNSVSLTVSNKNT' A
#
# COMPACT_ATOMS: atom_id res chain seq x y z
N MET A 1 37.91 -4.24 13.19
CA MET A 1 37.32 -4.11 11.83
C MET A 1 36.15 -5.06 11.61
N MET A 2 36.28 -6.37 11.89
CA MET A 2 35.24 -7.38 11.60
C MET A 2 33.90 -7.18 12.32
N LYS A 3 33.88 -6.72 13.58
CA LYS A 3 32.63 -6.47 14.33
C LYS A 3 31.70 -5.43 13.66
N LYS A 4 32.27 -4.44 12.98
CA LYS A 4 31.49 -3.40 12.27
C LYS A 4 30.79 -3.97 11.04
N LEU A 5 31.45 -4.91 10.34
CA LEU A 5 30.91 -5.58 9.17
C LEU A 5 29.74 -6.52 9.56
N SER A 6 29.86 -7.21 10.69
CA SER A 6 28.79 -8.07 11.21
C SER A 6 27.54 -7.27 11.59
N VAL A 7 27.69 -6.09 12.21
CA VAL A 7 26.56 -5.20 12.55
C VAL A 7 25.89 -4.65 11.30
N LEU A 8 26.68 -4.26 10.29
CA LEU A 8 26.15 -3.80 9.01
C LEU A 8 25.34 -4.89 8.30
N LEU A 9 25.86 -6.12 8.27
CA LEU A 9 25.19 -7.25 7.64
C LEU A 9 23.87 -7.62 8.35
N LEU A 10 23.84 -7.54 9.68
CA LEU A 10 22.62 -7.77 10.46
C LEU A 10 21.55 -6.69 10.20
N GLY A 11 21.95 -5.43 10.01
CA GLY A 11 21.04 -4.34 9.69
C GLY A 11 20.31 -4.51 8.36
N CYS A 12 20.91 -5.18 7.38
CA CYS A 12 20.27 -5.46 6.09
C CYS A 12 19.07 -6.42 6.20
N PHE A 13 18.98 -7.22 7.28
CA PHE A 13 17.86 -8.13 7.50
C PHE A 13 16.69 -7.48 8.25
N VAL A 14 16.84 -6.24 8.72
CA VAL A 14 15.77 -5.47 9.37
C VAL A 14 15.10 -4.57 8.34
N THR A 15 14.39 -5.15 7.38
CA THR A 15 13.55 -4.39 6.45
C THR A 15 12.14 -4.24 7.03
N ALA A 16 11.60 -3.03 6.98
CA ALA A 16 10.19 -2.81 7.30
C ALA A 16 9.34 -3.33 6.14
N ASN A 17 8.50 -4.34 6.41
CA ASN A 17 7.52 -4.81 5.43
C ASN A 17 6.42 -3.75 5.29
N ALA A 18 6.40 -3.04 4.16
CA ALA A 18 5.34 -2.10 3.85
C ALA A 18 4.15 -2.86 3.26
N TYR A 19 3.07 -3.01 4.03
CA TYR A 19 1.83 -3.59 3.53
C TYR A 19 0.97 -2.50 2.91
N SER A 20 0.57 -2.69 1.65
CA SER A 20 -0.38 -1.80 1.00
C SER A 20 -1.80 -2.36 1.08
N ALA A 21 -2.64 -1.75 1.90
CA ALA A 21 -4.08 -1.95 1.97
C ALA A 21 -4.78 -0.78 1.27
N ILE A 22 -5.13 -1.00 0.01
CA ILE A 22 -6.00 -0.10 -0.74
C ILE A 22 -7.44 -0.50 -0.44
N SER A 23 -8.22 0.42 0.14
CA SER A 23 -9.64 0.23 0.41
C SER A 23 -10.47 1.04 -0.59
N MET A 24 -11.47 0.36 -1.15
CA MET A 24 -12.54 0.96 -1.94
C MET A 24 -13.86 0.73 -1.21
N ASP A 25 -14.72 1.74 -1.16
CA ASP A 25 -15.99 1.67 -0.45
C ASP A 25 -16.96 0.63 -1.06
N ARG A 26 -16.67 0.19 -2.29
CA ARG A 26 -17.50 -0.74 -3.09
C ARG A 26 -16.61 -1.63 -3.95
N THR A 27 -17.08 -2.85 -4.22
CA THR A 27 -16.39 -3.83 -5.09
C THR A 27 -16.82 -3.78 -6.56
N ARG A 28 -17.89 -3.02 -6.87
CA ARG A 28 -18.40 -2.83 -8.22
C ARG A 28 -19.06 -1.46 -8.37
N ILE A 29 -19.05 -0.95 -9.59
CA ILE A 29 -19.78 0.25 -10.00
C ILE A 29 -20.83 -0.17 -11.04
N ILE A 30 -22.06 0.30 -10.85
CA ILE A 30 -23.11 0.22 -11.88
C ILE A 30 -23.24 1.64 -12.44
N TYR A 31 -22.84 1.81 -13.70
CA TYR A 31 -22.94 3.09 -14.38
C TYR A 31 -24.35 3.29 -14.93
N ASN A 32 -24.93 4.46 -14.69
CA ASN A 32 -26.22 4.84 -15.27
C ASN A 32 -25.99 5.49 -16.64
N GLY A 33 -26.64 4.97 -17.68
CA GLY A 33 -26.49 5.44 -19.06
C GLY A 33 -26.88 6.91 -19.28
N ASP A 34 -27.76 7.47 -18.46
CA ASP A 34 -28.17 8.88 -18.54
C ASP A 34 -27.20 9.82 -17.81
N SER A 35 -26.25 9.27 -17.05
CA SER A 35 -25.24 10.05 -16.34
C SER A 35 -24.03 10.31 -17.23
N ASN A 36 -23.36 11.44 -17.02
CA ASN A 36 -22.13 11.80 -17.74
C ASN A 36 -20.85 11.35 -17.04
N SER A 37 -20.92 11.05 -15.74
CA SER A 37 -19.77 10.58 -14.96
C SER A 37 -20.20 9.81 -13.71
N VAL A 38 -19.24 9.08 -13.13
CA VAL A 38 -19.38 8.43 -11.83
C VAL A 38 -18.16 8.77 -10.97
N SER A 39 -18.39 9.12 -9.71
CA SER A 39 -17.31 9.37 -8.75
C SER A 39 -17.00 8.12 -7.95
N LEU A 40 -15.71 7.80 -7.83
CA LEU A 40 -15.21 6.72 -6.99
C LEU A 40 -14.13 7.28 -6.06
N THR A 41 -14.27 7.02 -4.77
CA THR A 41 -13.24 7.32 -3.79
C THR A 41 -12.37 6.09 -3.56
N VAL A 42 -11.06 6.27 -3.70
CA VAL A 42 -10.05 5.25 -3.38
C VAL A 42 -9.21 5.79 -2.25
N SER A 43 -9.06 5.00 -1.19
CA SER A 43 -8.24 5.38 -0.04
C SER A 43 -7.15 4.35 0.23
N ASN A 44 -5.95 4.86 0.52
CA ASN A 44 -4.88 4.05 1.06
C ASN A 44 -5.02 4.07 2.60
N LYS A 45 -5.12 2.89 3.21
CA LYS A 45 -5.24 2.71 4.67
C LYS A 45 -4.00 2.03 5.26
N ASN A 46 -2.84 2.25 4.66
CA ASN A 46 -1.56 1.82 5.22
C ASN A 46 -1.32 2.55 6.54
N THR A 47 -0.82 1.81 7.52
CA THR A 47 -0.39 2.32 8.84
C THR A 47 1.12 2.21 8.95
#